data_AF-A0A3E3DZN6-F1
#
_entry.id   AF-A0A3E3DZN6-F1
#
_cell.length_a   1.000
_cell.length_b   1.000
_cell.length_c   1.000
_cell.angle_alpha   90.00
_cell.angle_beta   90.00
_cell.angle_gamma   90.00
#
_symmetry.space_group_name_H-M   'P 1'
#
loop_
_entity.id
_entity.type
_entity.pdbx_description
1 polymer ?
#
loop_
_entity_poly.entity_id
_entity_poly.type
_entity_poly.pdbx_seq_one_letter_code
_entity_poly.pdbx_strand_id
1 'polypeptide(L)'
;MKSINSKSILDCDEIEEEVHNQENNEFIERLLDLPDYECAALFKRTDMNDADSEVTIKSCSLHDCFEMVEYVDAKIGVDIFNDGGFITFIVYGQHYKKNEKFYNVQHAIQIRPFDENKGYGYLF
;
A
#
# COMPACT_ATOMS: atom_id res chain seq x y z
N MET A 1 -8.04 -1.22 9.39
CA MET A 1 -7.25 -0.20 8.69
C MET A 1 -7.37 1.17 9.33
N LYS A 2 -6.27 1.72 9.83
CA LYS A 2 -6.11 3.10 10.29
C LYS A 2 -5.18 3.80 9.30
N SER A 3 -5.66 4.87 8.67
CA SER A 3 -4.84 5.69 7.74
C SER A 3 -3.67 6.31 8.50
N ILE A 4 -2.51 6.37 7.86
CA ILE A 4 -1.41 7.23 8.33
C ILE A 4 -1.52 8.64 7.74
N ASN A 5 -2.13 8.78 6.56
CA ASN A 5 -2.30 10.06 5.89
C ASN A 5 -3.43 10.86 6.51
N SER A 6 -3.27 12.18 6.54
CA SER A 6 -4.31 13.11 7.00
C SER A 6 -5.51 13.19 6.05
N LYS A 7 -5.26 12.98 4.75
CA LYS A 7 -6.25 12.95 3.67
C LYS A 7 -5.90 11.85 2.67
N SER A 8 -6.89 11.19 2.08
CA SER A 8 -6.65 10.23 0.99
C SER A 8 -6.20 10.96 -0.26
N ILE A 9 -5.27 10.36 -1.01
CA ILE A 9 -4.78 10.91 -2.28
C ILE A 9 -5.89 11.15 -3.30
N LEU A 10 -6.98 10.38 -3.23
CA LEU A 10 -8.13 10.55 -4.13
C LEU A 10 -8.89 11.87 -3.91
N ASP A 11 -8.77 12.44 -2.72
CA ASP A 11 -9.47 13.65 -2.32
C ASP A 11 -8.56 14.89 -2.32
N CYS A 12 -7.26 14.73 -2.58
CA CYS A 12 -6.29 15.82 -2.58
C CYS A 12 -6.40 16.71 -3.83
N ASP A 13 -6.23 18.02 -3.64
CA ASP A 13 -5.76 18.91 -4.70
C ASP A 13 -4.24 18.85 -4.86
N GLU A 14 -3.68 19.65 -5.78
CA GLU A 14 -2.23 19.65 -6.08
C GLU A 14 -1.36 19.98 -4.86
N ILE A 15 -1.80 20.88 -3.98
CA ILE A 15 -1.02 21.28 -2.79
C ILE A 15 -1.15 20.20 -1.71
N GLU A 16 -2.36 19.68 -1.53
CA GLU A 16 -2.61 18.60 -0.57
C GLU A 16 -1.91 17.30 -0.97
N GLU A 17 -1.71 17.05 -2.27
CA GLU A 17 -0.94 15.92 -2.79
C GLU A 17 0.54 16.00 -2.37
N GLU A 18 1.16 17.20 -2.41
CA GLU A 18 2.53 17.37 -1.92
C GLU A 18 2.64 17.03 -0.42
N VAL A 19 1.69 17.48 0.38
CA VAL A 19 1.61 17.16 1.82
C VAL A 19 1.42 15.66 2.03
N HIS A 20 0.50 15.06 1.29
CA HIS A 20 0.22 13.62 1.37
C HIS A 20 1.48 12.78 1.04
N ASN A 21 2.20 13.14 -0.03
CA ASN A 21 3.42 12.46 -0.42
C ASN A 21 4.54 12.65 0.61
N GLN A 22 4.60 13.82 1.25
CA GLN A 22 5.53 14.05 2.37
C GLN A 22 5.20 13.16 3.57
N GLU A 23 3.91 13.00 3.93
CA GLU A 23 3.49 12.07 5.00
C GLU A 23 3.89 10.62 4.70
N ASN A 24 3.76 10.19 3.43
CA ASN A 24 4.21 8.88 2.97
C ASN A 24 5.72 8.73 3.15
N ASN A 25 6.52 9.70 2.69
CA ASN A 25 7.97 9.67 2.83
C ASN A 25 8.40 9.61 4.29
N GLU A 26 7.84 10.46 5.17
CA GLU A 26 8.13 10.46 6.60
C GLU A 26 7.75 9.14 7.28
N PHE A 27 6.71 8.46 6.80
CA PHE A 27 6.39 7.12 7.28
C PHE A 27 7.43 6.09 6.86
N ILE A 28 7.83 6.08 5.59
CA ILE A 28 8.85 5.15 5.07
C ILE A 28 10.20 5.39 5.74
N GLU A 29 10.62 6.64 5.93
CA GLU A 29 11.86 6.98 6.63
C GLU A 29 11.89 6.43 8.07
N ARG A 30 10.75 6.48 8.78
CA ARG A 30 10.64 5.89 10.14
C ARG A 30 10.76 4.37 10.16
N LEU A 31 10.52 3.68 9.05
CA LEU A 31 10.76 2.23 8.98
C LEU A 31 12.25 1.90 9.06
N LEU A 32 13.13 2.83 8.69
CA LEU A 32 14.58 2.65 8.75
C LEU A 32 15.13 2.57 10.19
N ASP A 33 14.36 3.05 11.17
CA ASP A 33 14.69 2.92 12.60
C ASP A 33 14.44 1.49 13.13
N LEU A 34 13.70 0.66 12.39
CA LEU A 34 13.42 -0.73 12.72
C LEU A 34 14.46 -1.67 12.08
N PRO A 35 14.65 -2.89 12.62
CA PRO A 35 15.41 -3.92 11.92
C PRO A 35 14.85 -4.17 10.52
N ASP A 36 15.73 -4.43 9.56
CA ASP A 36 15.30 -4.75 8.21
C ASP A 36 14.81 -6.20 8.11
N TYR A 37 13.51 -6.39 8.37
CA TYR A 37 12.90 -7.72 8.34
C TYR A 37 12.73 -8.24 6.91
N GLU A 38 13.01 -9.52 6.70
CA GLU A 38 12.52 -10.21 5.50
C GLU A 38 10.98 -10.17 5.50
N CYS A 39 10.36 -9.82 4.38
CA CYS A 39 8.93 -9.59 4.27
C CYS A 39 8.32 -10.35 3.09
N ALA A 40 7.04 -10.70 3.21
CA ALA A 40 6.18 -11.05 2.11
C ALA A 40 5.21 -9.90 1.80
N ALA A 41 5.20 -9.45 0.55
CA ALA A 41 4.23 -8.50 0.02
C ALA A 41 3.10 -9.25 -0.68
N LEU A 42 1.89 -9.13 -0.14
CA LEU A 42 0.68 -9.78 -0.66
C LEU A 42 -0.10 -8.77 -1.49
N PHE A 43 -0.20 -9.04 -2.79
CA PHE A 43 -0.91 -8.21 -3.76
C PHE A 43 -2.31 -8.77 -3.99
N LYS A 44 -3.33 -7.92 -3.86
CA LYS A 44 -4.70 -8.24 -4.21
C LYS A 44 -5.35 -7.07 -4.94
N ARG A 45 -6.02 -7.34 -6.06
CA ARG A 45 -6.88 -6.36 -6.70
C ARG A 45 -8.19 -6.27 -5.94
N THR A 46 -8.63 -5.05 -5.64
CA THR A 46 -9.77 -4.80 -4.72
C THR A 46 -10.85 -3.93 -5.34
N ASP A 47 -10.71 -3.59 -6.63
CA ASP A 47 -11.74 -2.87 -7.37
C ASP A 47 -12.92 -3.78 -7.79
N MET A 48 -13.99 -3.14 -8.28
CA MET A 48 -15.24 -3.78 -8.71
C MET A 48 -15.12 -4.73 -9.92
N ASN A 49 -13.96 -4.85 -10.55
CA ASN A 49 -13.74 -5.75 -11.67
C ASN A 49 -13.15 -7.09 -11.27
N ASP A 50 -12.54 -7.20 -10.09
CA ASP A 50 -11.67 -8.34 -9.80
C ASP A 50 -11.62 -8.67 -8.29
N ALA A 51 -12.76 -8.60 -7.60
CA ALA A 51 -12.82 -8.88 -6.16
C ALA A 51 -12.36 -10.31 -5.79
N ASP A 52 -12.46 -11.24 -6.76
CA ASP A 52 -12.03 -12.64 -6.67
C ASP A 52 -10.61 -12.87 -7.21
N SER A 53 -9.84 -11.81 -7.51
CA SER A 53 -8.47 -11.94 -8.00
C SER A 53 -7.63 -12.76 -7.03
N GLU A 54 -6.83 -13.69 -7.56
CA GLU A 54 -5.88 -14.46 -6.77
C GLU A 54 -4.84 -13.54 -6.10
N VAL A 55 -4.46 -13.89 -4.87
CA VAL A 55 -3.41 -13.18 -4.16
C VAL A 55 -2.06 -13.58 -4.75
N THR A 56 -1.29 -12.59 -5.19
CA THR A 56 0.09 -12.79 -5.63
C THR A 56 1.04 -12.42 -4.50
N ILE A 57 2.09 -13.22 -4.28
CA ILE A 57 3.07 -12.99 -3.21
C ILE A 57 4.43 -12.70 -3.81
N LYS A 58 5.09 -11.65 -3.32
CA LYS A 58 6.50 -11.33 -3.62
C LYS A 58 7.29 -11.18 -2.33
N SER A 59 8.58 -11.51 -2.37
CA SER A 59 9.51 -11.22 -1.26
C SER A 59 10.04 -9.80 -1.36
N CYS A 60 10.19 -9.13 -0.22
CA CYS A 60 10.89 -7.85 -0.10
C CYS A 60 11.58 -7.74 1.26
N SER A 61 12.36 -6.68 1.48
CA SER A 61 12.83 -6.25 2.79
C SER A 61 11.80 -5.28 3.41
N LEU A 62 11.92 -4.94 4.70
CA LEU A 62 11.08 -3.90 5.30
C LEU A 62 11.51 -2.53 4.79
N HIS A 63 12.82 -2.30 4.69
CA HIS A 63 13.38 -1.00 4.30
C HIS A 63 13.06 -0.65 2.84
N ASP A 64 12.93 -1.65 1.96
CA ASP A 64 12.59 -1.44 0.55
C ASP A 64 11.11 -1.77 0.24
N CYS A 65 10.27 -1.95 1.26
CA CYS A 65 8.90 -2.43 1.05
C CYS A 65 8.05 -1.48 0.18
N PHE A 66 8.37 -0.19 0.14
CA PHE A 66 7.66 0.79 -0.69
C PHE A 66 7.88 0.56 -2.20
N GLU A 67 9.02 -0.02 -2.60
CA GLU A 67 9.28 -0.41 -4.00
C GLU A 67 8.26 -1.43 -4.52
N MET A 68 7.55 -2.13 -3.62
CA MET A 68 6.48 -3.05 -4.02
C MET A 68 5.35 -2.36 -4.77
N VAL A 69 5.14 -1.05 -4.53
CA VAL A 69 4.18 -0.23 -5.27
C VAL A 69 4.49 -0.22 -6.78
N GLU A 70 5.75 -0.25 -7.18
CA GLU A 70 6.17 -0.17 -8.59
C GLU A 70 5.73 -1.38 -9.44
N TYR A 71 5.41 -2.51 -8.79
CA TYR A 71 4.83 -3.68 -9.46
C TYR A 71 3.36 -3.48 -9.87
N VAL A 72 2.74 -2.39 -9.42
CA VAL A 72 1.39 -1.97 -9.79
C VAL A 72 1.50 -0.65 -10.55
N ASP A 73 0.74 -0.52 -11.64
CA ASP A 73 0.68 0.73 -12.42
C ASP A 73 -0.09 1.82 -11.65
N ALA A 74 0.58 2.45 -10.69
CA ALA A 74 0.08 3.60 -9.95
C ALA A 74 -0.05 4.79 -10.92
N LYS A 75 -1.24 5.38 -10.99
CA LYS A 75 -1.52 6.55 -11.83
C LYS A 75 -1.95 7.77 -11.04
N ILE A 76 -2.64 7.53 -9.92
CA ILE A 76 -3.20 8.59 -9.08
C ILE A 76 -2.34 8.74 -7.82
N GLY A 77 -1.92 7.63 -7.22
CA GLY A 77 -1.02 7.62 -6.07
C GLY A 77 -1.32 6.49 -5.10
N VAL A 78 -0.85 6.64 -3.87
CA VAL A 78 -0.87 5.57 -2.86
C VAL A 78 -1.25 6.13 -1.50
N ASP A 79 -2.25 5.52 -0.87
CA ASP A 79 -2.51 5.71 0.56
C ASP A 79 -1.81 4.61 1.37
N ILE A 80 -1.38 4.93 2.59
CA ILE A 80 -0.76 3.97 3.49
C ILE A 80 -1.62 3.78 4.75
N PHE A 81 -1.80 2.53 5.17
CA PHE A 81 -2.59 2.16 6.34
C PHE A 81 -1.83 1.21 7.27
N ASN A 82 -2.09 1.36 8.56
CA ASN A 82 -1.89 0.30 9.54
C ASN A 82 -3.15 -0.58 9.57
N ASP A 83 -3.02 -1.84 9.18
CA ASP A 83 -4.08 -2.83 9.25
C ASP A 83 -3.73 -3.95 10.25
N GLY A 84 -4.14 -3.77 11.50
CA GLY A 84 -3.94 -4.77 12.54
C GLY A 84 -2.46 -5.10 12.79
N GLY A 85 -1.59 -4.09 12.73
CA GLY A 85 -0.14 -4.23 12.94
C GLY A 85 0.67 -4.44 11.66
N PHE A 86 0.01 -4.50 10.49
CA PHE A 86 0.67 -4.65 9.19
C PHE A 86 0.59 -3.36 8.37
N ILE A 87 1.62 -3.10 7.57
CA ILE A 87 1.61 -2.01 6.60
C ILE A 87 0.77 -2.47 5.41
N THR A 88 -0.19 -1.65 4.99
CA THR A 88 -0.98 -1.90 3.78
C THR A 88 -0.97 -0.66 2.90
N PHE A 89 -0.47 -0.80 1.69
CA PHE A 89 -0.54 0.20 0.63
C PHE A 89 -1.81 0.01 -0.17
N ILE A 90 -2.59 1.07 -0.35
CA ILE A 90 -3.69 1.10 -1.31
C ILE A 90 -3.24 1.93 -2.51
N VAL A 91 -2.99 1.24 -3.62
CA VAL A 91 -2.46 1.83 -4.85
C VAL A 91 -3.60 2.08 -5.83
N TYR A 92 -3.74 3.33 -6.28
CA TYR A 92 -4.77 3.75 -7.22
C TYR A 92 -4.19 3.93 -8.62
N GLY A 93 -4.67 3.10 -9.53
CA GLY A 93 -4.35 3.12 -10.96
C GLY A 93 -5.36 3.95 -11.76
N GLN A 94 -5.42 3.67 -13.06
CA GLN A 94 -6.25 4.43 -14.00
C GLN A 94 -7.76 4.35 -13.67
N HIS A 95 -8.48 5.42 -14.01
CA HIS A 95 -9.94 5.43 -14.05
C HIS A 95 -10.49 4.47 -15.12
N TYR A 96 -11.61 3.81 -14.83
CA TYR A 96 -12.40 3.08 -15.82
C TYR A 96 -13.90 3.29 -15.60
N LYS A 97 -14.67 3.05 -16.66
CA LYS A 97 -16.14 3.15 -16.63
C LYS A 97 -16.78 1.76 -16.71
N LYS A 98 -17.72 1.46 -15.83
CA LYS A 98 -18.52 0.23 -15.83
C LYS A 98 -19.95 0.56 -15.43
N ASN A 99 -20.93 0.10 -16.21
CA ASN A 99 -22.36 0.34 -15.95
C ASN A 99 -22.67 1.82 -15.65
N GLU A 100 -22.15 2.72 -16.49
CA GLU A 100 -22.30 4.18 -16.37
C GLU A 100 -21.64 4.85 -15.15
N LYS A 101 -21.00 4.08 -14.27
CA LYS A 101 -20.26 4.58 -13.12
C LYS A 101 -18.75 4.58 -13.39
N PHE A 102 -18.06 5.54 -12.77
CA PHE A 102 -16.60 5.65 -12.81
C PHE A 102 -16.00 5.01 -11.57
N TYR A 103 -14.90 4.31 -11.76
CA TYR A 103 -14.13 3.60 -10.74
C TYR A 103 -12.65 3.81 -10.98
N ASN A 104 -11.84 3.47 -9.98
CA ASN A 104 -10.39 3.44 -10.09
C ASN A 104 -9.95 1.98 -10.06
N VAL A 105 -8.91 1.65 -10.83
CA VAL A 105 -8.15 0.43 -10.55
C VAL A 105 -7.56 0.56 -9.15
N GLN A 106 -7.74 -0.45 -8.31
CA GLN A 106 -7.29 -0.43 -6.91
C GLN A 106 -6.61 -1.74 -6.56
N HIS A 107 -5.41 -1.64 -6.00
CA HIS A 107 -4.66 -2.77 -5.44
C HIS A 107 -4.37 -2.53 -3.97
N ALA A 108 -4.55 -3.57 -3.16
CA ALA A 108 -4.01 -3.63 -1.82
C ALA A 108 -2.70 -4.41 -1.85
N ILE A 109 -1.64 -3.85 -1.30
CA ILE A 109 -0.36 -4.50 -1.09
C ILE A 109 -0.11 -4.52 0.42
N GLN A 110 -0.16 -5.71 1.03
CA GLN A 110 0.06 -5.84 2.46
C GLN A 110 1.43 -6.45 2.75
N ILE A 111 2.21 -5.76 3.57
CA ILE A 111 3.56 -6.18 3.97
C ILE A 111 3.47 -7.02 5.23
N ARG A 112 4.00 -8.24 5.15
CA ARG A 112 4.01 -9.24 6.22
C ARG A 112 5.47 -9.56 6.58
N PRO A 113 6.05 -8.92 7.61
CA PRO A 113 7.41 -9.23 8.03
C PRO A 113 7.45 -10.60 8.69
N PHE A 114 8.58 -11.29 8.50
CA PHE A 114 8.84 -12.56 9.12
C PHE A 114 9.48 -12.38 10.50
N ASP A 115 9.06 -13.20 11.46
CA ASP A 115 9.75 -13.36 12.74
C ASP A 115 10.95 -14.32 12.60
N GLU A 116 11.70 -14.50 13.68
CA GLU A 116 12.89 -15.38 13.74
C GLU A 116 12.58 -16.84 13.38
N ASN A 117 11.33 -17.27 13.48
CA ASN A 117 10.85 -18.61 13.15
C ASN A 117 10.20 -18.68 11.75
N LYS A 118 10.29 -17.61 10.94
CA LYS A 118 9.59 -17.44 9.66
C LYS A 118 8.06 -17.48 9.75
N GLY A 119 7.50 -17.21 10.94
CA GLY A 119 6.10 -16.82 11.11
C GLY A 119 5.89 -15.34 10.77
N TYR A 120 4.65 -14.84 10.78
CA TYR A 120 4.39 -13.41 10.55
C TYR A 120 4.49 -12.62 11.86
N GLY A 121 5.41 -11.65 11.91
CA GLY A 121 5.52 -10.67 12.99
C GLY A 121 4.62 -9.45 12.79
N TYR A 122 4.30 -8.72 13.86
CA TYR A 122 3.54 -7.46 13.81
C TYR A 122 4.50 -6.28 14.02
N LEU A 123 4.31 -5.18 13.28
CA LEU A 123 5.16 -3.98 13.37
C LEU A 123 4.63 -2.95 14.38
N PHE A 124 3.32 -2.96 14.64
CA PHE A 124 2.63 -1.97 15.47
C PHE A 124 1.62 -2.62 16.43
#